data_AF-A0AAD8PXL1-F1
#
_entry.id   AF-A0AAD8PXL1-F1
#
_cell.length_a   1.000
_cell.length_b   1.000
_cell.length_c   1.000
_cell.angle_alpha   90.00
_cell.angle_beta   90.00
_cell.angle_gamma   90.00
#
_symmetry.space_group_name_H-M   'P 1'
#
loop_
_entity.id
_entity.type
_entity.pdbx_description
1 polymer ?
#
loop_
_entity_poly.entity_id
_entity_poly.type
_entity_poly.pdbx_seq_one_letter_code
_entity_poly.pdbx_strand_id
1 'polypeptide(L)' 'MSIDGLVKFMDTWGFIGMDYDWEYPGAEDRGGGADDTANFVLLCQDMKQAFGTKYGYSITLPASYWYLRYFDIAVM' A
#
# COMPACT_ATOMS: atom_id res chain seq x y z
N MET A 1 -10.23 -2.93 5.11
CA MET A 1 -11.15 -2.48 4.04
C MET A 1 -10.78 -3.24 2.78
N SER A 2 -11.72 -3.83 2.03
CA SER A 2 -11.37 -4.44 0.74
C SER A 2 -11.12 -3.37 -0.32
N ILE A 3 -10.45 -3.74 -1.43
CA ILE A 3 -10.19 -2.84 -2.57
C ILE A 3 -11.50 -2.28 -3.14
N ASP A 4 -12.50 -3.14 -3.34
CA ASP A 4 -13.84 -2.72 -3.78
C ASP A 4 -14.51 -1.76 -2.79
N GLY A 5 -14.32 -1.99 -1.50
CA GLY A 5 -14.83 -1.11 -0.45
C GLY A 5 -14.18 0.27 -0.52
N LEU A 6 -12.87 0.31 -0.78
CA LEU A 6 -12.13 1.56 -0.95
C LEU A 6 -12.56 2.31 -2.21
N VAL A 7 -12.70 1.63 -3.35
CA VAL A 7 -13.20 2.26 -4.60
C VAL A 7 -14.58 2.87 -4.36
N LYS A 8 -15.50 2.14 -3.72
CA LYS A 8 -16.82 2.66 -3.35
C LYS A 8 -16.72 3.87 -2.42
N PHE A 9 -15.83 3.84 -1.44
CA PHE A 9 -15.61 4.95 -0.54
C PHE A 9 -15.11 6.19 -1.30
N MET A 10 -14.11 6.03 -2.17
CA MET A 10 -13.58 7.13 -2.98
C MET A 10 -14.64 7.72 -3.91
N ASP A 11 -15.45 6.88 -4.55
CA ASP A 11 -16.60 7.31 -5.36
C ASP A 11 -17.63 8.09 -4.55
N THR A 12 -17.97 7.60 -3.36
CA THR A 12 -19.00 8.21 -2.51
C THR A 12 -18.62 9.63 -2.08
N TRP A 13 -17.34 9.86 -1.82
CA TRP A 13 -16.86 11.09 -1.20
C TRP A 13 -16.03 11.99 -2.15
N GLY A 14 -15.93 11.62 -3.43
CA GLY A 14 -15.26 12.43 -4.44
C GLY A 14 -13.74 12.49 -4.29
N PHE A 15 -13.11 11.45 -3.75
CA PHE A 15 -11.65 11.35 -3.71
C PHE A 15 -11.10 11.10 -5.12
N ILE A 16 -9.91 11.66 -5.39
CA ILE A 16 -9.20 11.49 -6.66
C ILE A 16 -8.06 10.48 -6.56
N GLY A 17 -7.87 9.85 -5.40
CA GLY A 17 -6.79 8.93 -5.15
C GLY A 17 -6.70 8.50 -3.69
N MET A 18 -5.74 7.64 -3.41
CA MET A 18 -5.44 7.15 -2.06
C MET A 18 -3.92 7.09 -1.84
N ASP A 19 -3.51 7.43 -0.61
CA ASP A 19 -2.16 7.22 -0.11
C ASP A 19 -2.14 6.09 0.93
N TYR A 20 -1.30 5.07 0.70
CA TYR A 20 -1.22 3.90 1.57
C TYR A 20 -0.04 4.04 2.53
N ASP A 21 -0.36 4.20 3.81
CA ASP A 21 0.62 4.43 4.89
C ASP A 21 0.63 3.26 5.87
N TRP A 22 1.41 2.21 5.55
CA TRP A 22 1.62 1.06 6.44
C TRP A 22 2.97 1.19 7.16
N GLU A 23 2.91 1.33 8.49
CA GLU A 23 4.08 1.43 9.36
C GLU A 23 4.33 0.20 10.27
N TYR A 24 5.11 -0.80 9.88
CA TYR A 24 5.78 -1.02 8.60
C TYR A 24 5.64 -2.51 8.29
N PRO A 25 5.47 -2.92 7.02
CA PRO A 25 5.44 -4.33 6.66
C PRO A 25 6.74 -5.00 7.14
N GLY A 26 6.65 -6.23 7.67
CA GLY A 26 7.81 -7.05 8.03
C GLY A 26 8.59 -6.62 9.26
N ALA A 27 8.28 -5.47 9.86
CA ALA A 27 8.91 -4.99 11.09
C ALA A 27 8.29 -5.69 12.31
N GLU A 28 8.98 -6.68 12.87
CA GLU A 28 8.50 -7.45 14.04
C GLU A 28 8.21 -6.57 15.26
N ASP A 29 8.98 -5.50 15.48
CA ASP A 29 8.75 -4.50 16.54
C ASP A 29 7.47 -3.68 16.34
N ARG A 30 6.89 -3.75 15.14
CA ARG A 30 5.59 -3.15 14.77
C ARG A 30 4.51 -4.20 14.49
N GLY A 31 4.76 -5.47 14.82
CA GLY A 31 3.82 -6.58 14.61
C GLY A 31 3.78 -7.11 13.18
N GLY A 32 4.76 -6.78 12.34
CA GLY A 32 4.90 -7.31 10.99
C GLY A 32 5.39 -8.76 10.96
N GLY A 33 5.08 -9.46 9.87
CA GLY A 33 5.49 -10.84 9.61
C GLY A 33 6.39 -10.97 8.38
N ALA A 34 7.08 -12.10 8.27
CA ALA A 34 8.05 -12.35 7.19
C ALA A 34 7.43 -12.29 5.77
N ASP A 35 6.14 -12.56 5.63
CA ASP A 35 5.43 -12.56 4.34
C ASP A 35 4.96 -11.17 3.91
N ASP A 36 5.00 -10.17 4.82
CA ASP A 36 4.44 -8.84 4.56
C ASP A 36 5.10 -8.14 3.37
N THR A 37 6.42 -8.29 3.19
CA THR A 37 7.14 -7.67 2.07
C THR A 37 6.59 -8.15 0.72
N ALA A 38 6.43 -9.46 0.54
CA ALA A 38 5.88 -10.04 -0.69
C ALA A 38 4.39 -9.73 -0.86
N ASN A 39 3.62 -9.83 0.23
CA ASN A 39 2.19 -9.53 0.22
C ASN A 39 1.91 -8.05 -0.06
N PHE A 40 2.76 -7.15 0.42
CA PHE A 40 2.60 -5.72 0.16
C PHE A 40 2.85 -5.39 -1.31
N VAL A 41 3.81 -6.03 -1.98
CA VAL A 41 3.98 -5.92 -3.44
C VAL A 41 2.71 -6.35 -4.19
N LEU A 42 2.15 -7.51 -3.84
CA LEU A 42 0.90 -7.99 -4.47
C LEU A 42 -0.26 -7.03 -4.23
N LEU A 43 -0.39 -6.51 -3.01
CA LEU A 43 -1.41 -5.50 -2.70
C LEU A 43 -1.22 -4.23 -3.55
N CYS A 44 0.00 -3.73 -3.70
CA CYS A 44 0.28 -2.56 -4.54
C CYS A 44 -0.14 -2.80 -6.01
N GLN A 45 0.13 -3.99 -6.54
CA GLN A 45 -0.26 -4.40 -7.89
C GLN A 45 -1.78 -4.47 -8.05
N ASP A 46 -2.48 -5.12 -7.11
CA ASP A 46 -3.94 -5.23 -7.12
C ASP A 46 -4.62 -3.84 -7.05
N MET A 47 -4.08 -2.95 -6.23
CA MET A 47 -4.59 -1.58 -6.07
C MET A 47 -4.38 -0.76 -7.34
N LYS A 48 -3.18 -0.82 -7.93
CA LYS A 48 -2.89 -0.18 -9.21
C LYS A 48 -3.81 -0.68 -10.32
N GLN A 49 -4.07 -1.98 -10.36
CA GLN A 49 -5.00 -2.57 -11.32
C GLN A 49 -6.43 -2.08 -11.10
N ALA A 50 -6.91 -2.08 -9.85
CA ALA A 50 -8.28 -1.66 -9.53
C ALA A 50 -8.51 -0.15 -9.76
N PHE A 51 -7.50 0.67 -9.52
CA PHE A 51 -7.59 2.13 -9.66
C PHE A 51 -7.52 2.57 -11.12
N GLY A 52 -6.79 1.81 -11.95
CA GLY A 52 -6.60 2.08 -13.37
C GLY A 52 -6.10 3.50 -13.61
N THR A 53 -6.77 4.23 -14.50
CA THR A 53 -6.47 5.65 -14.78
C THR A 53 -7.38 6.62 -14.04
N LYS A 54 -8.31 6.12 -13.21
CA LYS A 54 -9.33 6.95 -12.56
C LYS A 54 -8.82 7.61 -11.29
N TYR A 55 -8.01 6.89 -10.52
CA TYR A 55 -7.53 7.33 -9.21
C TYR A 55 -6.01 7.39 -9.15
N GLY A 56 -5.49 8.41 -8.48
CA GLY A 56 -4.10 8.46 -8.06
C GLY A 56 -3.80 7.42 -6.97
N TYR A 57 -2.57 6.93 -6.98
CA TYR A 57 -2.07 5.96 -6.03
C TYR A 57 -0.68 6.38 -5.56
N SER A 58 -0.49 6.47 -4.26
CA SER A 58 0.81 6.70 -3.63
C SER A 58 0.97 5.82 -2.40
N ILE A 59 2.23 5.68 -1.96
CA ILE A 59 2.60 5.00 -0.73
C ILE A 59 3.51 5.90 0.08
N THR A 60 3.36 5.86 1.40
CA THR A 60 4.27 6.55 2.32
C THR A 60 5.45 5.63 2.64
N LEU A 61 6.67 6.11 2.37
CA LEU A 61 7.91 5.37 2.65
C LEU A 61 8.61 5.93 3.89
N PRO A 62 9.18 5.07 4.75
CA PRO A 62 9.96 5.53 5.90
C PRO A 62 11.30 6.14 5.47
N ALA A 63 11.72 7.19 6.19
CA ALA A 63 13.07 7.74 6.04
C ALA A 63 14.16 6.84 6.65
N SER A 64 13.81 5.97 7.60
CA SER A 64 14.75 5.08 8.28
C SER A 64 15.00 3.80 7.48
N TYR A 65 16.27 3.49 7.20
CA TYR A 65 16.67 2.23 6.58
C TYR A 65 16.17 0.99 7.35
N TRP A 66 16.06 1.09 8.68
CA TRP A 66 15.62 -0.01 9.53
C TRP A 66 14.23 -0.53 9.15
N TYR A 67 13.37 0.37 8.67
CA TYR A 67 12.03 0.04 8.20
C TYR A 67 11.95 -0.06 6.67
N LEU A 68 12.72 0.78 5.95
CA LEU A 68 12.72 0.79 4.48
C LEU A 68 13.14 -0.55 3.87
N ARG A 69 14.02 -1.31 4.54
CA ARG A 69 14.51 -2.62 4.06
C ARG A 69 13.41 -3.66 3.81
N TYR A 70 12.22 -3.45 4.36
CA TYR A 70 11.07 -4.36 4.17
C TYR A 70 10.18 -3.96 2.98
N PHE A 71 10.52 -2.89 2.26
CA PHE A 71 9.83 -2.46 1.03
C PHE A 71 10.68 -2.87 -0.18
N ASP A 72 10.15 -3.74 -1.04
CA ASP A 72 10.78 -4.09 -2.32
C ASP A 72 10.44 -3.08 -3.42
N ILE A 73 11.02 -1.88 -3.30
CA ILE A 73 10.69 -0.71 -4.13
C ILE A 73 10.92 -0.97 -5.63
N ALA A 74 11.83 -1.88 -5.98
CA ALA A 74 12.17 -2.16 -7.37
C ALA A 74 11.02 -2.85 -8.15
N VAL A 75 10.10 -3.52 -7.45
CA VAL A 75 9.05 -4.35 -8.05
C VAL A 75 7.62 -3.96 -7.63
N MET A 76 7.48 -2.88 -6.83
CA MET A 76 6.21 -2.27 -6.46
C MET A 76 5.59 -1.43 -7.59
#